data_AF-B5VQ41-F1
#
_entry.id   AF-B5VQ41-F1
#
_cell.length_a   1.000
_cell.length_b   1.000
_cell.length_c   1.000
_cell.angle_alpha   90.00
_cell.angle_beta   90.00
_cell.angle_gamma   90.00
#
_symmetry.space_group_name_H-M   'P 1'
#
loop_
_entity.id
_entity.type
_entity.pdbx_description
1 polymer ?
#
loop_
_entity_poly.entity_id
_entity_poly.type
_entity_poly.pdbx_seq_one_letter_code
_entity_poly.pdbx_strand_id
1 'polypeptide(L)'
;ITTELICITAKSDNSIPIKLNSELLMNKEKLTSIKALYDDFHSKICEYETKFNKNFLELNELYNMNRGDRRPKELKFTDFITSQLFNDIESICNLKVSVHNLSNIFKKQVSTLKQHSKHALSEDSISHTGNGSSSSPSSASLTPVTSSSKSSLFLPSGSSSTSLKFTDQIVHKWVRIAPLQYKRDINVNLEFNKDIKETLIPSFESCLCCRFYCVRVMIKFENHLGVAKIDIPISVRQVTK
;
A
#
# COMPACT_ATOMS: atom_id res chain seq x y z
N ILE A 1 14.66 5.93 0.26
CA ILE A 1 13.46 5.31 -0.37
C ILE A 1 13.18 4.01 0.37
N THR A 2 11.94 3.79 0.77
CA THR A 2 11.50 2.56 1.45
C THR A 2 10.24 2.02 0.79
N THR A 3 10.07 0.70 0.85
CA THR A 3 8.95 -0.01 0.22
C THR A 3 8.27 -0.88 1.27
N GLU A 4 6.95 -0.87 1.31
CA GLU A 4 6.14 -1.77 2.13
C GLU A 4 5.02 -2.39 1.30
N LEU A 5 4.56 -3.59 1.68
CA LEU A 5 3.38 -4.19 1.08
C LEU A 5 2.18 -3.89 1.97
N ILE A 6 1.10 -3.40 1.38
CA ILE A 6 -0.17 -3.18 2.06
C ILE A 6 -1.09 -4.31 1.67
N CYS A 7 -1.65 -4.98 2.66
CA CYS A 7 -2.67 -5.99 2.51
C CYS A 7 -4.01 -5.42 2.96
N ILE A 8 -4.99 -5.43 2.06
CA ILE A 8 -6.34 -4.93 2.31
C ILE A 8 -7.26 -6.14 2.23
N THR A 9 -7.99 -6.43 3.30
CA THR A 9 -9.02 -7.46 3.32
C THR A 9 -10.35 -6.80 3.63
N ALA A 10 -11.34 -7.02 2.78
CA ALA A 10 -12.72 -6.62 3.05
C ALA A 10 -13.60 -7.87 3.13
N LYS A 11 -14.52 -7.87 4.10
CA LYS A 11 -15.45 -8.97 4.36
C LYS A 11 -16.83 -8.40 4.66
N SER A 12 -17.87 -9.02 4.14
CA SER A 12 -19.25 -8.75 4.54
C SER A 12 -19.93 -10.04 4.97
N ASP A 13 -21.03 -9.89 5.69
CA ASP A 13 -21.87 -11.01 6.14
C ASP A 13 -22.79 -11.48 5.00
N ASN A 14 -23.13 -10.58 4.07
CA ASN A 14 -23.88 -10.85 2.84
C ASN A 14 -23.01 -10.66 1.59
N SER A 15 -23.52 -11.13 0.45
CA SER A 15 -22.86 -10.93 -0.84
C SER A 15 -22.75 -9.45 -1.18
N ILE A 16 -21.52 -8.99 -1.43
CA ILE A 16 -21.18 -7.61 -1.80
C ILE A 16 -21.58 -7.42 -3.27
N PRO A 17 -22.53 -6.51 -3.57
CA PRO A 17 -23.09 -6.35 -4.91
C PRO A 17 -22.21 -5.49 -5.83
N ILE A 18 -21.07 -4.99 -5.32
CA ILE A 18 -20.20 -4.05 -6.02
C ILE A 18 -18.76 -4.58 -6.12
N LYS A 19 -18.10 -4.26 -7.23
CA LYS A 19 -16.66 -4.47 -7.34
C LYS A 19 -15.93 -3.45 -6.50
N LEU A 20 -15.07 -3.92 -5.61
CA LEU A 20 -14.30 -3.06 -4.71
C LEU A 20 -12.92 -2.79 -5.32
N ASN A 21 -12.38 -1.60 -5.07
CA ASN A 21 -11.03 -1.24 -5.45
C ASN A 21 -10.17 -0.94 -4.21
N SER A 22 -8.86 -1.08 -4.34
CA SER A 22 -7.95 -0.86 -3.22
C SER A 22 -7.97 0.59 -2.72
N GLU A 23 -8.16 1.56 -3.62
CA GLU A 23 -8.17 2.99 -3.28
C GLU A 23 -9.36 3.37 -2.38
N LEU A 24 -10.58 2.92 -2.72
CA LEU A 24 -11.78 3.15 -1.92
C LEU A 24 -11.66 2.49 -0.55
N LEU A 25 -11.15 1.25 -0.50
CA LEU A 25 -10.99 0.50 0.74
C LEU A 25 -9.93 1.10 1.67
N MET A 26 -8.92 1.78 1.13
CA MET A 26 -7.93 2.51 1.91
C MET A 26 -8.46 3.87 2.40
N ASN A 27 -9.41 4.48 1.69
CA ASN A 27 -10.00 5.76 2.06
C ASN A 27 -11.09 5.58 3.12
N LYS A 28 -10.68 5.68 4.40
CA LYS A 28 -11.57 5.55 5.54
C LYS A 28 -12.71 6.56 5.56
N GLU A 29 -12.46 7.80 5.13
CA GLU A 29 -13.47 8.87 5.14
C GLU A 29 -14.59 8.58 4.14
N LYS A 30 -14.22 8.30 2.88
CA LYS A 30 -15.18 7.95 1.83
C LYS A 30 -15.96 6.68 2.18
N LEU A 31 -15.27 5.67 2.72
CA LEU A 31 -15.92 4.44 3.15
C LEU A 31 -16.92 4.68 4.29
N THR A 32 -16.55 5.52 5.26
CA THR A 32 -17.44 5.88 6.38
C THR A 32 -18.65 6.68 5.89
N SER A 33 -18.47 7.62 4.96
CA SER A 33 -19.60 8.36 4.39
C SER A 33 -20.56 7.46 3.60
N ILE A 34 -20.02 6.48 2.85
CA ILE A 34 -20.85 5.51 2.14
C ILE A 34 -21.62 4.66 3.14
N LYS A 35 -20.95 4.12 4.16
CA LYS A 35 -21.64 3.34 5.20
C LYS A 35 -22.76 4.12 5.88
N ALA A 36 -22.48 5.36 6.30
CA ALA A 36 -23.48 6.21 6.94
C ALA A 36 -24.70 6.46 6.03
N LEU A 37 -24.50 6.64 4.73
CA LEU A 37 -25.59 6.76 3.76
C LEU A 37 -26.43 5.48 3.67
N TYR A 38 -25.78 4.32 3.59
CA TYR A 38 -26.47 3.04 3.53
C TYR A 38 -27.15 2.68 4.85
N ASP A 39 -26.59 3.08 5.99
CA ASP A 39 -27.20 2.94 7.32
C ASP A 39 -28.49 3.79 7.43
N ASP A 40 -28.52 4.99 6.85
CA ASP A 40 -29.73 5.82 6.74
C ASP A 40 -30.81 5.14 5.88
N PHE A 41 -30.42 4.58 4.73
CA PHE A 41 -31.33 3.79 3.90
C PHE A 41 -31.87 2.58 4.65
N HIS A 42 -31.00 1.79 5.29
CA HIS A 42 -31.39 0.64 6.10
C HIS A 42 -32.41 1.05 7.18
N SER A 43 -32.14 2.15 7.90
CA SER A 43 -33.02 2.65 8.95
C SER A 43 -34.40 3.07 8.42
N LYS A 44 -34.43 3.80 7.29
CA LYS A 44 -35.70 4.20 6.63
C LYS A 44 -36.50 3.01 6.14
N ILE A 45 -35.83 1.99 5.60
CA ILE A 45 -36.50 0.76 5.15
C ILE A 45 -37.17 0.05 6.32
N CYS A 46 -36.45 -0.15 7.43
CA CYS A 46 -37.02 -0.75 8.64
C CYS A 46 -38.18 0.07 9.22
N GLU A 47 -38.10 1.41 9.18
CA GLU A 47 -39.18 2.30 9.59
C GLU A 47 -40.42 2.12 8.70
N TYR A 48 -40.25 2.13 7.38
CA TYR A 48 -41.34 1.96 6.43
C TYR A 48 -41.95 0.58 6.48
N GLU A 49 -41.14 -0.47 6.67
CA GLU A 49 -41.63 -1.84 6.89
C GLU A 49 -42.51 -1.90 8.15
N THR A 50 -42.06 -1.28 9.24
CA THR A 50 -42.84 -1.19 10.48
C THR A 50 -44.16 -0.45 10.27
N LYS A 51 -44.16 0.67 9.54
CA LYS A 51 -45.39 1.44 9.22
C LYS A 51 -46.32 0.67 8.29
N PHE A 52 -45.76 -0.06 7.32
CA PHE A 52 -46.53 -0.89 6.40
C PHE A 52 -47.23 -2.02 7.16
N ASN A 53 -46.50 -2.75 8.01
CA ASN A 53 -47.05 -3.85 8.79
C ASN A 53 -48.14 -3.40 9.77
N LYS A 54 -48.03 -2.19 10.34
CA LYS A 54 -49.08 -1.61 11.21
C LYS A 54 -50.38 -1.30 10.47
N ASN A 55 -50.29 -0.82 9.23
CA ASN A 55 -51.45 -0.43 8.41
C ASN A 55 -51.81 -1.49 7.37
N PHE A 56 -51.29 -2.70 7.51
CA PHE A 56 -51.34 -3.75 6.50
C PHE A 56 -52.77 -4.06 6.03
N LEU A 57 -53.71 -4.16 6.97
CA LEU A 57 -55.12 -4.47 6.68
C LEU A 57 -55.79 -3.36 5.87
N GLU A 58 -55.68 -2.10 6.31
CA GLU A 58 -56.26 -0.95 5.63
C GLU A 58 -55.67 -0.75 4.23
N LEU A 59 -54.34 -0.89 4.10
CA LEU A 59 -53.67 -0.79 2.80
C LEU A 59 -54.13 -1.88 1.83
N ASN A 60 -54.31 -3.11 2.30
CA ASN A 60 -54.73 -4.22 1.46
C ASN A 60 -56.23 -4.13 1.10
N GLU A 61 -57.06 -3.56 1.96
CA GLU A 61 -58.46 -3.24 1.66
C GLU A 61 -58.54 -2.19 0.54
N LEU A 62 -57.85 -1.05 0.71
CA LEU A 62 -57.79 0.01 -0.29
C LEU A 62 -57.22 -0.48 -1.63
N TYR A 63 -56.19 -1.33 -1.59
CA TYR A 63 -55.58 -1.89 -2.80
C TYR A 63 -56.54 -2.78 -3.60
N ASN A 64 -57.48 -3.45 -2.93
CA ASN A 64 -58.43 -4.35 -3.56
C ASN A 64 -59.81 -3.72 -3.85
N MET A 65 -60.13 -2.54 -3.31
CA MET A 65 -61.44 -1.86 -3.47
C MET A 65 -61.92 -1.69 -4.93
N ASN A 66 -61.01 -1.45 -5.88
CA ASN A 66 -61.36 -1.22 -7.29
C ASN A 66 -61.00 -2.39 -8.21
N ARG A 67 -60.57 -3.54 -7.66
CA ARG A 67 -60.26 -4.73 -8.45
C ARG A 67 -61.52 -5.56 -8.67
N GLY A 68 -62.35 -5.16 -9.64
CA GLY A 68 -63.45 -5.99 -10.11
C GLY A 68 -62.98 -7.39 -10.53
N ASP A 69 -63.65 -8.42 -10.00
CA ASP A 69 -63.59 -9.87 -10.33
C ASP A 69 -62.21 -10.55 -10.48
N ARG A 70 -61.12 -9.86 -10.12
CA ARG A 70 -59.76 -10.41 -10.11
C ARG A 70 -59.46 -10.92 -8.70
N ARG A 71 -58.86 -12.11 -8.62
CA ARG A 71 -58.46 -12.73 -7.35
C ARG A 71 -57.73 -11.70 -6.47
N PRO A 72 -58.09 -11.61 -5.17
CA PRO A 72 -57.46 -10.66 -4.27
C PRO A 72 -55.96 -10.94 -4.25
N LYS A 73 -55.15 -9.90 -4.48
CA LYS A 73 -53.69 -10.00 -4.35
C LYS A 73 -53.32 -9.29 -3.07
N GLU A 74 -52.57 -10.01 -2.24
CA GLU A 74 -51.97 -9.46 -1.05
C GLU A 74 -50.82 -8.54 -1.45
N LEU A 75 -50.89 -7.29 -1.00
CA LEU A 75 -49.79 -6.34 -1.14
C LEU A 75 -48.72 -6.70 -0.09
N LYS A 76 -47.49 -6.99 -0.53
CA LYS A 76 -46.38 -7.29 0.39
C LYS A 76 -45.37 -6.15 0.38
N PHE A 77 -44.70 -5.92 1.49
CA PHE A 77 -43.62 -4.92 1.54
C PHE A 77 -42.50 -5.23 0.53
N THR A 78 -42.26 -6.52 0.29
CA THR A 78 -41.30 -7.01 -0.70
C THR A 78 -41.60 -6.60 -2.14
N ASP A 79 -42.85 -6.20 -2.44
CA ASP A 79 -43.23 -5.69 -3.75
C ASP A 79 -42.65 -4.28 -3.99
N PHE A 80 -42.34 -3.53 -2.94
CA PHE A 80 -41.71 -2.21 -3.00
C PHE A 80 -40.19 -2.31 -2.87
N ILE A 81 -39.72 -3.13 -1.93
CA ILE A 81 -38.29 -3.32 -1.64
C ILE A 81 -38.00 -4.80 -1.69
N THR A 82 -37.33 -5.23 -2.76
CA THR A 82 -37.00 -6.65 -2.92
C THR A 82 -36.03 -7.10 -1.83
N SER A 83 -36.13 -8.37 -1.42
CA SER A 83 -35.18 -8.95 -0.47
C SER A 83 -33.73 -8.83 -0.94
N GLN A 84 -33.50 -8.88 -2.25
CA GLN A 84 -32.17 -8.67 -2.82
C GLN A 84 -31.65 -7.26 -2.52
N LEU A 85 -32.45 -6.21 -2.78
CA LEU A 85 -32.04 -4.83 -2.52
C LEU A 85 -31.78 -4.60 -1.03
N PHE A 86 -32.61 -5.17 -0.16
CA PHE A 86 -32.41 -5.09 1.28
C PHE A 86 -31.09 -5.75 1.71
N ASN A 87 -30.82 -6.96 1.22
CA ASN A 87 -29.56 -7.68 1.49
C ASN A 87 -28.35 -6.92 0.93
N ASP A 88 -28.46 -6.30 -0.24
CA ASP A 88 -27.43 -5.49 -0.87
C ASP A 88 -27.09 -4.29 0.02
N ILE A 89 -28.09 -3.59 0.56
CA ILE A 89 -27.91 -2.48 1.50
C ILE A 89 -27.23 -2.96 2.78
N GLU A 90 -27.76 -4.04 3.39
CA GLU A 90 -27.20 -4.63 4.60
C GLU A 90 -25.73 -5.07 4.41
N SER A 91 -25.40 -5.61 3.23
CA SER A 91 -24.04 -6.05 2.90
C SER A 91 -23.02 -4.89 2.93
N ILE A 92 -23.44 -3.68 2.56
CA ILE A 92 -22.57 -2.50 2.50
C ILE A 92 -22.44 -1.87 3.90
N CYS A 93 -23.53 -1.81 4.66
CA CYS A 93 -23.53 -1.41 6.08
C CYS A 93 -22.52 -2.25 6.89
N ASN A 94 -22.61 -3.58 6.74
CA ASN A 94 -21.82 -4.55 7.49
C ASN A 94 -20.42 -4.81 6.92
N LEU A 95 -20.00 -4.08 5.88
CA LEU A 95 -18.71 -4.29 5.22
C LEU A 95 -17.53 -3.98 6.17
N LYS A 96 -16.80 -4.98 6.62
CA LYS A 96 -15.61 -4.85 7.48
C LYS A 96 -14.35 -4.80 6.63
N VAL A 97 -13.53 -3.77 6.81
CA VAL A 97 -12.27 -3.58 6.05
C VAL A 97 -11.10 -3.52 7.03
N SER A 98 -10.12 -4.40 6.83
CA SER A 98 -8.86 -4.44 7.58
C SER A 98 -7.68 -4.15 6.65
N VAL A 99 -6.87 -3.17 7.01
CA VAL A 99 -5.66 -2.77 6.27
C VAL A 99 -4.43 -3.06 7.12
N HIS A 100 -3.54 -3.90 6.61
CA HIS A 100 -2.29 -4.31 7.28
C HIS A 100 -1.08 -3.84 6.47
N ASN A 101 -0.14 -3.15 7.11
CA ASN A 101 1.10 -2.72 6.49
C ASN A 101 2.22 -3.70 6.85
N LEU A 102 2.80 -4.33 5.83
CA LEU A 102 3.81 -5.37 5.94
C LEU A 102 5.14 -4.78 5.45
N SER A 103 5.91 -4.21 6.39
CA SER A 103 7.11 -3.42 6.10
C SER A 103 8.35 -4.26 5.79
N ASN A 104 8.37 -5.55 6.15
CA ASN A 104 9.54 -6.41 6.06
C ASN A 104 9.49 -7.43 4.90
N ILE A 105 8.50 -7.30 4.01
CA ILE A 105 8.32 -8.23 2.88
C ILE A 105 9.37 -8.02 1.80
N PHE A 106 9.74 -6.76 1.54
CA PHE A 106 10.73 -6.43 0.54
C PHE A 106 12.11 -6.21 1.17
N LYS A 107 13.15 -6.64 0.47
CA LYS A 107 14.54 -6.31 0.82
C LYS A 107 14.76 -4.80 0.77
N LYS A 108 15.66 -4.31 1.61
CA LYS A 108 16.07 -2.90 1.60
C LYS A 108 16.76 -2.57 0.27
N GLN A 109 16.52 -1.37 -0.28
CA GLN A 109 17.08 -0.95 -1.58
C GLN A 109 18.62 -1.01 -1.64
N VAL A 110 19.30 -0.83 -0.51
CA VAL A 110 20.77 -0.92 -0.44
C VAL A 110 21.26 -2.37 -0.66
N SER A 111 20.45 -3.37 -0.28
CA SER A 111 20.79 -4.79 -0.43
C SER A 111 20.48 -5.36 -1.82
N THR A 112 19.76 -4.62 -2.66
CA THR A 112 19.42 -5.03 -4.04
C THR A 112 20.34 -4.40 -5.09
N LEU A 113 21.39 -3.67 -4.66
CA LEU A 113 22.39 -3.08 -5.54
C LEU A 113 23.19 -4.17 -6.24
N LYS A 114 23.22 -4.15 -7.58
CA LYS A 114 24.02 -5.10 -8.35
C LYS A 114 25.49 -4.70 -8.27
N GLN A 115 26.36 -5.68 -8.04
CA GLN A 115 27.78 -5.49 -8.33
C GLN A 115 27.95 -5.44 -9.85
N HIS A 116 28.69 -4.46 -10.37
CA HIS A 116 29.14 -4.54 -11.76
C HIS A 116 29.91 -5.84 -11.92
N SER A 117 29.44 -6.70 -12.83
CA SER A 117 30.20 -7.87 -13.28
C SER A 117 31.55 -7.38 -13.79
N LYS A 118 32.64 -7.78 -13.13
CA LYS A 118 34.00 -7.64 -13.65
C LYS A 118 34.14 -8.56 -14.87
N HIS A 119 33.57 -8.18 -16.00
CA HIS A 119 33.85 -8.79 -17.30
C HIS A 119 33.53 -7.77 -18.40
N ALA A 120 34.48 -6.86 -18.60
CA ALA A 120 34.75 -6.18 -19.87
C ALA A 120 36.09 -5.43 -19.70
N LEU A 121 37.17 -6.07 -20.16
CA LEU A 121 38.41 -5.57 -20.81
C LEU A 121 38.80 -4.09 -20.50
N SER A 122 40.04 -3.75 -20.11
CA SER A 122 41.29 -4.09 -20.79
C SER A 122 42.54 -3.74 -19.95
N GLU A 123 43.57 -4.56 -20.16
CA GLU A 123 45.02 -4.38 -20.07
C GLU A 123 45.59 -3.00 -19.70
N ASP A 124 46.35 -2.97 -18.60
CA ASP A 124 47.73 -2.45 -18.47
C ASP A 124 47.98 -1.95 -17.04
N SER A 125 48.66 -2.76 -16.24
CA SER A 125 49.34 -2.28 -15.03
C SER A 125 50.57 -3.15 -14.79
N ILE A 126 51.67 -2.58 -15.24
CA ILE A 126 53.05 -3.03 -15.10
C ILE A 126 53.35 -3.27 -13.62
N SER A 127 53.70 -4.52 -13.29
CA SER A 127 54.19 -4.91 -11.98
C SER A 127 55.63 -4.42 -11.80
N HIS A 128 55.85 -3.40 -10.97
CA HIS A 128 57.18 -3.08 -10.45
C HIS A 128 57.40 -3.76 -9.09
N THR A 129 58.21 -4.80 -9.14
CA THR A 129 58.95 -5.38 -8.02
C THR A 129 60.00 -4.38 -7.53
N GLY A 130 60.00 -4.08 -6.23
CA GLY A 130 61.02 -3.24 -5.59
C GLY A 130 61.12 -3.56 -4.11
N ASN A 131 61.86 -4.63 -3.80
CA ASN A 131 62.22 -5.04 -2.45
C ASN A 131 63.52 -4.31 -2.06
N GLY A 132 63.48 -3.43 -1.07
CA GLY A 132 64.64 -2.64 -0.64
C GLY A 132 64.51 -2.18 0.80
N SER A 133 65.26 -2.83 1.69
CA SER A 133 65.43 -2.53 3.10
C SER A 133 66.37 -1.33 3.33
N SER A 134 66.00 -0.39 4.20
CA SER A 134 66.97 0.41 4.98
C SER A 134 66.34 1.07 6.20
N SER A 135 67.11 1.05 7.29
CA SER A 135 66.87 1.44 8.68
C SER A 135 66.95 2.95 9.00
N SER A 136 66.07 3.41 9.91
CA SER A 136 66.21 4.36 11.08
C SER A 136 67.01 5.69 10.95
N PRO A 137 66.85 6.74 11.82
CA PRO A 137 66.15 6.81 13.12
C PRO A 137 65.31 8.11 13.41
N SER A 138 64.69 8.06 14.60
CA SER A 138 63.98 9.05 15.45
C SER A 138 64.18 10.58 15.27
N SER A 139 63.07 11.32 15.40
CA SER A 139 63.02 12.57 16.17
C SER A 139 61.69 12.72 16.92
N ALA A 140 61.80 13.05 18.21
CA ALA A 140 60.71 13.31 19.12
C ALA A 140 60.23 14.76 19.01
N SER A 141 58.92 15.00 19.14
CA SER A 141 58.42 16.31 19.56
C SER A 141 57.07 16.17 20.25
N LEU A 142 57.01 16.75 21.44
CA LEU A 142 55.92 16.76 22.41
C LEU A 142 54.74 17.65 21.96
N THR A 143 53.58 17.35 22.55
CA THR A 143 52.23 17.93 22.40
C THR A 143 52.13 19.45 22.62
N PRO A 144 50.99 20.09 22.25
CA PRO A 144 50.00 20.31 23.32
C PRO A 144 48.54 20.04 22.94
N VAL A 145 47.81 19.70 23.98
CA VAL A 145 46.37 19.45 24.06
C VAL A 145 45.61 20.76 23.89
N THR A 146 44.64 20.81 22.96
CA THR A 146 43.56 21.80 23.03
C THR A 146 42.22 21.12 22.77
N SER A 147 41.40 21.13 23.81
CA SER A 147 40.01 20.74 23.84
C SER A 147 39.16 21.69 23.01
N SER A 148 38.51 21.19 21.95
CA SER A 148 37.23 21.76 21.51
C SER A 148 36.34 20.65 20.98
N SER A 149 35.21 20.49 21.67
CA SER A 149 34.15 19.53 21.39
C SER A 149 33.62 19.72 19.97
N LYS A 150 33.94 18.79 19.08
CA LYS A 150 33.16 18.50 17.88
C LYS A 150 32.83 17.03 17.92
N SER A 151 31.56 16.75 18.14
CA SER A 151 30.97 15.42 18.05
C SER A 151 31.40 14.78 16.74
N SER A 152 32.27 13.79 16.86
CA SER A 152 32.66 12.89 15.78
C SER A 152 31.41 12.20 15.29
N LEU A 153 30.85 12.73 14.20
CA LEU A 153 29.97 11.99 13.32
C LEU A 153 30.68 10.69 12.98
N PHE A 154 30.07 9.58 13.34
CA PHE A 154 30.45 8.24 12.89
C PHE A 154 30.41 8.23 11.35
N LEU A 155 31.56 8.49 10.71
CA LEU A 155 31.80 8.08 9.34
C LEU A 155 32.20 6.60 9.36
N PRO A 156 31.40 5.67 8.82
CA PRO A 156 31.92 4.35 8.51
C PRO A 156 32.86 4.51 7.31
N SER A 157 34.17 4.30 7.54
CA SER A 157 35.24 4.40 6.54
C SER A 157 35.24 3.23 5.54
N GLY A 158 34.08 2.91 4.96
CA GLY A 158 33.92 1.85 3.94
C GLY A 158 32.86 2.10 2.87
N SER A 159 32.27 3.31 2.76
CA SER A 159 30.98 3.48 2.05
C SER A 159 30.98 4.18 0.68
N SER A 160 32.10 4.69 0.15
CA SER A 160 32.04 5.50 -1.09
C SER A 160 31.53 4.72 -2.30
N SER A 161 31.88 3.43 -2.41
CA SER A 161 31.40 2.61 -3.53
C SER A 161 29.90 2.32 -3.44
N THR A 162 29.34 2.17 -2.23
CA THR A 162 27.91 1.88 -2.04
C THR A 162 27.03 3.10 -2.24
N SER A 163 27.47 4.28 -1.81
CA SER A 163 26.73 5.53 -2.01
C SER A 163 26.71 5.94 -3.49
N LEU A 164 27.84 5.80 -4.19
CA LEU A 164 27.93 6.05 -5.63
C LEU A 164 27.05 5.09 -6.44
N LYS A 165 27.08 3.79 -6.13
CA LYS A 165 26.17 2.80 -6.74
C LYS A 165 24.71 3.09 -6.47
N PHE A 166 24.39 3.57 -5.27
CA PHE A 166 23.01 3.93 -4.93
C PHE A 166 22.54 5.15 -5.74
N THR A 167 23.38 6.16 -5.94
CA THR A 167 23.03 7.30 -6.81
C THR A 167 22.96 6.92 -8.29
N ASP A 168 23.75 5.94 -8.73
CA ASP A 168 23.78 5.53 -10.13
C ASP A 168 22.64 4.55 -10.49
N GLN A 169 22.28 3.65 -9.56
CA GLN A 169 21.28 2.60 -9.84
C GLN A 169 19.89 2.93 -9.31
N ILE A 170 19.76 3.68 -8.22
CA ILE A 170 18.50 3.89 -7.48
C ILE A 170 18.04 5.35 -7.53
N VAL A 171 18.92 6.30 -7.19
CA VAL A 171 18.59 7.72 -7.04
C VAL A 171 19.46 8.56 -7.97
N HIS A 172 19.07 8.61 -9.25
CA HIS A 172 19.77 9.32 -10.32
C HIS A 172 20.01 10.79 -9.99
N LYS A 173 20.87 11.49 -10.72
CA LYS A 173 21.10 12.92 -10.48
C LYS A 173 19.87 13.75 -10.89
N TRP A 174 19.66 14.88 -10.22
CA TRP A 174 18.65 15.85 -10.65
C TRP A 174 19.07 16.50 -11.97
N VAL A 175 18.15 16.55 -12.92
CA VAL A 175 18.30 17.20 -14.21
C VAL A 175 17.37 18.41 -14.24
N ARG A 176 17.92 19.59 -14.53
CA ARG A 176 17.14 20.82 -14.69
C ARG A 176 16.41 20.79 -16.02
N ILE A 177 15.09 20.98 -16.00
CA ILE A 177 14.26 21.03 -17.22
C ILE A 177 13.88 22.47 -17.57
N ALA A 178 13.62 23.31 -16.58
CA ALA A 178 13.23 24.71 -16.78
C ALA A 178 13.73 25.60 -15.61
N PRO A 179 13.54 26.93 -15.63
CA PRO A 179 13.76 27.76 -14.45
C PRO A 179 12.96 27.23 -13.25
N LEU A 180 13.66 26.95 -12.14
CA LEU A 180 13.09 26.39 -10.91
C LEU A 180 12.42 25.00 -11.04
N GLN A 181 12.61 24.29 -12.14
CA GLN A 181 12.05 22.94 -12.34
C GLN A 181 13.15 21.90 -12.55
N TYR A 182 13.08 20.84 -11.75
CA TYR A 182 14.04 19.74 -11.75
C TYR A 182 13.30 18.41 -11.81
N LYS A 183 13.88 17.45 -12.53
CA LYS A 183 13.41 16.07 -12.62
C LYS A 183 14.51 15.13 -12.16
N ARG A 184 14.10 14.05 -11.50
CA ARG A 184 14.98 12.95 -11.10
C ARG A 184 14.21 11.67 -11.29
N ASP A 185 14.84 10.72 -11.95
CA ASP A 185 14.29 9.38 -12.08
C ASP A 185 14.72 8.54 -10.87
N ILE A 186 13.81 7.69 -10.38
CA ILE A 186 14.01 6.85 -9.21
C ILE A 186 13.67 5.42 -9.59
N ASN A 187 14.63 4.51 -9.40
CA ASN A 187 14.42 3.09 -9.58
C ASN A 187 14.10 2.44 -8.24
N VAL A 188 13.09 1.56 -8.21
CA VAL A 188 12.69 0.83 -7.01
C VAL A 188 12.78 -0.66 -7.31
N ASN A 189 13.76 -1.32 -6.71
CA ASN A 189 13.96 -2.76 -6.87
C ASN A 189 13.10 -3.51 -5.85
N LEU A 190 12.12 -4.28 -6.33
CA LEU A 190 11.26 -5.11 -5.49
C LEU A 190 11.80 -6.54 -5.49
N GLU A 191 12.40 -6.94 -4.38
CA GLU A 191 12.85 -8.32 -4.16
C GLU A 191 12.29 -8.82 -2.84
N PHE A 192 11.68 -10.00 -2.83
CA PHE A 192 11.17 -10.59 -1.60
C PHE A 192 12.31 -10.92 -0.64
N ASN A 193 12.06 -10.66 0.64
CA ASN A 193 12.89 -11.19 1.69
C ASN A 193 12.71 -12.72 1.77
N LYS A 194 13.77 -13.47 2.03
CA LYS A 194 13.69 -14.94 2.16
C LYS A 194 13.04 -15.36 3.48
N ASP A 195 13.12 -14.49 4.49
CA ASP A 195 12.63 -14.75 5.85
C ASP A 195 11.21 -14.19 6.07
N ILE A 196 10.35 -14.21 5.05
CA ILE A 196 8.97 -13.77 5.19
C ILE A 196 8.23 -14.78 6.07
N LYS A 197 7.82 -14.35 7.26
CA LYS A 197 7.02 -15.13 8.21
C LYS A 197 5.51 -15.08 7.92
N GLU A 198 5.10 -14.30 6.93
CA GLU A 198 3.71 -13.99 6.63
C GLU A 198 3.25 -14.73 5.38
N THR A 199 2.10 -15.41 5.48
CA THR A 199 1.51 -16.07 4.32
C THR A 199 0.80 -15.06 3.43
N LEU A 200 1.34 -14.84 2.23
CA LEU A 200 0.68 -14.05 1.19
C LEU A 200 -0.35 -14.90 0.47
N ILE A 201 -1.62 -14.67 0.81
CA ILE A 201 -2.76 -15.29 0.12
C ILE A 201 -2.90 -14.63 -1.26
N PRO A 202 -3.17 -15.37 -2.35
CA PRO A 202 -3.45 -14.76 -3.64
C PRO A 202 -4.54 -13.68 -3.57
N SER A 203 -4.50 -12.74 -4.51
CA SER A 203 -5.61 -11.82 -4.70
C SER A 203 -6.86 -12.62 -5.05
N PHE A 204 -7.95 -12.38 -4.34
CA PHE A 204 -9.24 -12.99 -4.63
C PHE A 204 -10.35 -11.98 -4.41
N GLU A 205 -11.42 -12.15 -5.18
CA GLU A 205 -12.64 -11.34 -5.10
C GLU A 205 -13.80 -12.32 -5.13
N SER A 206 -14.41 -12.56 -3.97
CA SER A 206 -15.62 -13.35 -3.81
C SER A 206 -16.72 -12.46 -3.24
N CYS A 207 -17.98 -12.87 -3.40
CA CYS A 207 -19.11 -12.10 -2.92
C CYS A 207 -19.04 -11.80 -1.41
N LEU A 208 -18.44 -12.66 -0.58
CA LEU A 208 -18.38 -12.43 0.87
C LEU A 208 -17.08 -11.79 1.36
N CYS A 209 -16.00 -11.93 0.58
CA CYS A 209 -14.67 -11.51 0.99
C CYS A 209 -13.78 -11.23 -0.22
N CYS A 210 -12.95 -10.21 -0.11
CA CYS A 210 -11.95 -9.90 -1.11
C CYS A 210 -10.64 -9.46 -0.46
N ARG A 211 -9.53 -9.73 -1.15
CA ARG A 211 -8.18 -9.38 -0.72
C ARG A 211 -7.41 -8.69 -1.82
N PHE A 212 -6.97 -7.48 -1.54
CA PHE A 212 -6.18 -6.64 -2.43
C PHE A 212 -4.81 -6.33 -1.85
N TYR A 213 -3.87 -6.03 -2.72
CA TYR A 213 -2.51 -5.68 -2.34
C TYR A 213 -2.08 -4.40 -3.02
N CYS A 214 -1.34 -3.56 -2.29
CA CYS A 214 -0.65 -2.41 -2.85
C CYS A 214 0.82 -2.44 -2.45
N VAL A 215 1.72 -2.06 -3.34
CA VAL A 215 3.10 -1.72 -2.98
C VAL A 215 3.12 -0.23 -2.67
N ARG A 216 3.43 0.13 -1.43
CA ARG A 216 3.68 1.53 -1.07
C ARG A 216 5.14 1.85 -1.17
N VAL A 217 5.45 2.86 -1.99
CA VAL A 217 6.76 3.46 -2.11
C VAL A 217 6.77 4.78 -1.33
N MET A 218 7.70 4.91 -0.39
CA MET A 218 7.92 6.14 0.37
C MET A 218 9.27 6.75 0.02
N ILE A 219 9.23 7.99 -0.48
CA ILE A 219 10.38 8.79 -0.84
C ILE A 219 10.50 9.91 0.20
N LYS A 220 11.48 9.78 1.10
CA LYS A 220 11.81 10.83 2.08
C LYS A 220 12.73 11.84 1.40
N PHE A 221 12.39 13.11 1.50
CA PHE A 221 13.25 14.21 1.05
C PHE A 221 14.33 14.49 2.10
N GLU A 222 15.49 14.97 1.65
CA GLU A 222 16.57 15.39 2.54
C GLU A 222 16.12 16.53 3.46
N ASN A 223 16.81 16.71 4.59
CA ASN A 223 16.54 17.74 5.59
C ASN A 223 15.11 17.73 6.16
N HIS A 224 14.46 16.56 6.21
CA HIS A 224 13.11 16.38 6.76
C HIS A 224 12.02 17.24 6.08
N LEU A 225 12.26 17.69 4.84
CA LEU A 225 11.32 18.54 4.08
C LEU A 225 9.98 17.85 3.78
N GLY A 226 9.92 16.52 3.89
CA GLY A 226 8.68 15.77 3.79
C GLY A 226 8.88 14.34 3.30
N VAL A 227 7.76 13.66 3.06
CA VAL A 227 7.72 12.31 2.51
C VAL A 227 6.67 12.26 1.42
N ALA A 228 7.08 11.94 0.19
CA ALA A 228 6.16 11.57 -0.87
C ALA A 228 5.81 10.08 -0.74
N LYS A 229 4.51 9.77 -0.89
CA LYS A 229 3.98 8.41 -0.82
C LYS A 229 3.25 8.07 -2.12
N ILE A 230 3.49 6.88 -2.64
CA ILE A 230 2.83 6.37 -3.84
C ILE A 230 2.36 4.96 -3.52
N ASP A 231 1.06 4.70 -3.69
CA ASP A 231 0.43 3.41 -3.45
C ASP A 231 0.08 2.80 -4.82
N ILE A 232 0.74 1.69 -5.17
CA ILE A 232 0.62 1.03 -6.48
C ILE A 232 -0.17 -0.26 -6.28
N PRO A 233 -1.41 -0.37 -6.80
CA PRO A 233 -2.17 -1.61 -6.73
C PRO A 233 -1.46 -2.74 -7.47
N ILE A 234 -1.40 -3.93 -6.87
CA ILE A 234 -0.80 -5.12 -7.47
C ILE A 234 -1.70 -6.34 -7.29
N SER A 235 -1.54 -7.31 -8.19
CA SER A 235 -2.18 -8.63 -8.10
C SER A 235 -1.16 -9.65 -7.64
N VAL A 236 -1.43 -10.34 -6.54
CA VAL A 236 -0.63 -11.47 -6.07
C VAL A 236 -1.26 -12.74 -6.63
N ARG A 237 -0.48 -13.54 -7.36
CA ARG A 237 -0.94 -14.80 -7.96
C ARG A 237 0.05 -15.91 -7.64
N GLN A 238 -0.47 -17.10 -7.40
CA GLN A 238 0.37 -18.29 -7.35
C GLN A 238 0.75 -18.66 -8.78
N VAL A 239 2.05 -18.65 -9.07
CA VAL A 239 2.56 -19.12 -10.35
C VAL A 239 2.97 -20.58 -10.15
N THR A 240 2.13 -21.51 -10.58
CA THR A 240 2.53 -22.91 -10.73
C THR A 240 3.56 -22.98 -11.85
N LYS A 241 4.75 -23.49 -11.54
CA LYS A 241 5.76 -23.88 -12.54
C LYS A 241 5.59 -25.34 -12.90
#